data_AF-A0A3N0YZD2-F1
#
_entry.id   AF-A0A3N0YZD2-F1
#
_cell.length_a   1.000
_cell.length_b   1.000
_cell.length_c   1.000
_cell.angle_alpha   90.00
_cell.angle_beta   90.00
_cell.angle_gamma   90.00
#
_symmetry.space_group_name_H-M   'P 1'
#
loop_
_entity.id
_entity.type
_entity.pdbx_description
1 polymer ?
#
loop_
_entity_poly.entity_id
_entity_poly.type
_entity_poly.pdbx_seq_one_letter_code
_entity_poly.pdbx_strand_id
1 'polypeptide(L)'
;MRRLGSVQQKIPCVYLTEVRNEPSRKRDCQQFQVVASENVNPAALASDIHCAVATEKIDGTCCYVTTYNGEPCLWARLDRKPTKQADKRFKKYQYSQKTCKGFVWNVDEDFRKVPESWIAAHRVKQENGTPVPDEHGHIPGWVPVDHTNKQYCWHASVVNYDVGVALVLKTHEDEEGLLEIVSVPLGDLMEQTLELIGTNVNGNPYGKYNVLFKRLGSKKHPVHVLVPHGALRIRNPPPVEFQQLYSWFQECQEGRVEGIVWHCDDGTLVKIHRHHLGLKWPVGDTFLNTRPVVVHVDETDPDTSEKDLFKSFSSINGQPFSCIKDIQFEP
;
A
#
# COMPACT_ATOMS: atom_id res chain seq x y z
N MET A 1 -21.07 3.55 -3.85
CA MET A 1 -20.35 2.31 -4.23
C MET A 1 -20.16 1.43 -2.99
N ARG A 2 -20.30 0.10 -3.12
CA ARG A 2 -19.97 -0.83 -2.02
C ARG A 2 -18.48 -0.68 -1.68
N ARG A 3 -18.14 -0.52 -0.40
CA ARG A 3 -16.75 -0.40 0.06
C ARG A 3 -15.99 -1.67 -0.34
N LEU A 4 -14.86 -1.51 -1.05
CA LEU A 4 -14.00 -2.63 -1.44
C LEU A 4 -13.20 -3.11 -0.22
N GLY A 5 -12.80 -4.39 -0.22
CA GLY A 5 -12.21 -5.03 0.96
C GLY A 5 -10.93 -4.37 1.48
N SER A 6 -10.76 -4.34 2.81
CA SER A 6 -9.57 -3.79 3.49
C SER A 6 -8.41 -4.79 3.59
N VAL A 7 -7.17 -4.31 3.56
CA VAL A 7 -5.94 -5.12 3.65
C VAL A 7 -5.69 -5.59 5.09
N GLN A 8 -6.33 -6.68 5.49
CA GLN A 8 -6.22 -7.22 6.85
C GLN A 8 -5.20 -8.36 6.98
N GLN A 9 -4.60 -8.80 5.87
CA GLN A 9 -3.56 -9.82 5.83
C GLN A 9 -2.64 -9.62 4.62
N LYS A 10 -1.56 -10.39 4.54
CA LYS A 10 -0.69 -10.39 3.35
C LYS A 10 -1.50 -10.92 2.16
N ILE A 11 -1.77 -10.05 1.19
CA ILE A 11 -2.51 -10.42 -0.02
C ILE A 11 -1.66 -11.42 -0.85
N PRO A 12 -2.17 -12.63 -1.13
CA PRO A 12 -1.47 -13.65 -1.92
C PRO A 12 -1.37 -13.26 -3.39
N CYS A 13 -0.43 -13.90 -4.09
CA CYS A 13 -0.31 -13.77 -5.54
C CYS A 13 -1.47 -14.50 -6.25
N VAL A 14 -1.95 -13.94 -7.37
CA VAL A 14 -2.99 -14.55 -8.23
C VAL A 14 -2.51 -15.83 -8.90
N TYR A 15 -1.20 -15.96 -9.08
CA TYR A 15 -0.54 -17.20 -9.47
C TYR A 15 0.15 -17.84 -8.26
N LEU A 16 0.33 -19.15 -8.31
CA LEU A 16 1.27 -19.82 -7.42
C LEU A 16 2.67 -19.23 -7.63
N THR A 17 3.41 -18.99 -6.55
CA THR A 17 4.76 -18.41 -6.61
C THR A 17 5.82 -19.43 -6.30
N GLU A 18 6.96 -19.30 -6.95
CA GLU A 18 8.16 -20.10 -6.71
C GLU A 18 9.38 -19.22 -6.45
N VAL A 19 10.35 -19.77 -5.73
CA VAL A 19 11.64 -19.11 -5.48
C VAL A 19 12.66 -19.66 -6.48
N ARG A 20 13.21 -18.79 -7.32
CA ARG A 20 14.29 -19.12 -8.26
C ARG A 20 15.62 -18.60 -7.74
N ASN A 21 16.68 -19.41 -7.87
CA ASN A 21 18.05 -19.06 -7.49
C ASN A 21 18.73 -18.23 -8.59
N GLU A 22 18.17 -17.06 -8.86
CA GLU A 22 18.69 -16.11 -9.84
C GLU A 22 18.61 -14.67 -9.27
N PRO A 23 19.47 -13.75 -9.73
CA PRO A 23 19.50 -12.40 -9.20
C PRO A 23 18.15 -11.68 -9.25
N SER A 24 17.77 -11.06 -8.14
CA SER A 24 16.52 -10.32 -8.02
C SER A 24 16.51 -9.09 -8.91
N ARG A 25 15.43 -8.97 -9.70
CA ARG A 25 15.14 -7.73 -10.45
C ARG A 25 14.53 -6.63 -9.58
N LYS A 26 14.20 -6.94 -8.32
CA LYS A 26 13.60 -6.02 -7.34
C LYS A 26 14.63 -5.40 -6.39
N ARG A 27 15.65 -6.16 -5.99
CA ARG A 27 16.63 -5.74 -4.97
C ARG A 27 18.04 -6.07 -5.41
N ASP A 28 18.89 -5.05 -5.44
CA ASP A 28 20.31 -5.23 -5.70
C ASP A 28 20.93 -6.20 -4.70
N CYS A 29 21.91 -6.98 -5.16
CA CYS A 29 22.66 -7.98 -4.38
C CYS A 29 21.84 -9.19 -3.86
N GLN A 30 20.53 -9.27 -4.09
CA GLN A 30 19.74 -10.45 -3.73
C GLN A 30 19.90 -11.55 -4.80
N GLN A 31 20.39 -12.74 -4.39
CA GLN A 31 20.74 -13.87 -5.28
C GLN A 31 19.57 -14.83 -5.59
N PHE A 32 18.34 -14.44 -5.24
CA PHE A 32 17.13 -15.21 -5.51
C PHE A 32 15.98 -14.27 -5.85
N GLN A 33 14.97 -14.75 -6.56
CA GLN A 33 13.73 -14.02 -6.77
C GLN A 33 12.49 -14.88 -6.60
N VAL A 34 11.40 -14.22 -6.18
CA VAL A 34 10.07 -14.82 -6.11
C VAL A 34 9.33 -14.46 -7.38
N VAL A 35 8.96 -15.47 -8.17
CA VAL A 35 8.24 -15.30 -9.43
C VAL A 35 6.91 -16.02 -9.39
N ALA A 36 5.95 -15.52 -10.17
CA ALA A 36 4.72 -16.21 -10.47
C ALA A 36 5.02 -17.37 -11.43
N SER A 37 4.43 -18.52 -11.15
CA SER A 37 4.21 -19.57 -12.16
C SER A 37 3.07 -19.17 -13.10
N GLU A 38 2.81 -19.99 -14.10
CA GLU A 38 1.65 -19.83 -14.99
C GLU A 38 0.35 -20.40 -14.39
N ASN A 39 0.44 -21.08 -13.24
CA ASN A 39 -0.71 -21.71 -12.59
C ASN A 39 -1.43 -20.72 -11.68
N VAL A 40 -2.71 -20.45 -11.97
CA VAL A 40 -3.57 -19.61 -11.12
C VAL A 40 -3.69 -20.26 -9.74
N ASN A 41 -3.62 -19.43 -8.70
CA ASN A 41 -3.75 -19.87 -7.32
C ASN A 41 -5.16 -20.45 -7.09
N PRO A 42 -5.31 -21.70 -6.60
CA PRO A 42 -6.63 -22.30 -6.37
C PRO A 42 -7.52 -21.45 -5.45
N ALA A 43 -6.95 -20.71 -4.50
CA ALA A 43 -7.72 -19.80 -3.64
C ALA A 43 -8.35 -18.64 -4.43
N ALA A 44 -7.69 -18.16 -5.49
CA ALA A 44 -8.24 -17.12 -6.37
C ALA A 44 -9.42 -17.65 -7.19
N LEU A 45 -9.29 -18.86 -7.75
CA LEU A 45 -10.38 -19.52 -8.49
C LEU A 45 -11.57 -19.82 -7.58
N ALA A 46 -11.33 -20.31 -6.37
CA ALA A 46 -12.37 -20.56 -5.38
C ALA A 46 -13.13 -19.30 -4.95
N SER A 47 -12.52 -18.11 -5.12
CA SER A 47 -13.11 -16.81 -4.80
C SER A 47 -13.69 -16.09 -6.04
N ASP A 48 -13.86 -16.82 -7.16
CA ASP A 48 -14.39 -16.30 -8.42
C ASP A 48 -13.69 -15.03 -8.92
N ILE A 49 -12.36 -15.12 -9.05
CA ILE A 49 -11.50 -14.02 -9.50
C ILE A 49 -11.93 -13.37 -10.83
N HIS A 50 -12.66 -14.10 -11.69
CA HIS A 50 -13.10 -13.60 -12.99
C HIS A 50 -14.23 -12.57 -12.89
N CYS A 51 -14.97 -12.57 -11.79
CA CYS A 51 -16.00 -11.56 -11.49
C CYS A 51 -15.50 -10.45 -10.54
N ALA A 52 -14.24 -10.53 -10.10
CA ALA A 52 -13.67 -9.59 -9.14
C ALA A 52 -13.41 -8.20 -9.72
N VAL A 53 -13.50 -7.17 -8.87
CA VAL A 53 -13.15 -5.80 -9.24
C VAL A 53 -11.63 -5.64 -9.20
N ALA A 54 -11.02 -5.21 -10.32
CA ALA A 54 -9.60 -4.95 -10.42
C ALA A 54 -9.26 -3.49 -10.12
N THR A 55 -8.24 -3.26 -9.30
CA THR A 55 -7.75 -1.93 -8.92
C THR A 55 -6.23 -1.88 -9.00
N GLU A 56 -5.68 -0.69 -9.17
CA GLU A 56 -4.25 -0.46 -9.15
C GLU A 56 -3.66 -0.87 -7.79
N LYS A 57 -2.58 -1.65 -7.80
CA LYS A 57 -1.75 -1.82 -6.61
C LYS A 57 -0.87 -0.58 -6.46
N ILE A 58 -1.03 0.10 -5.33
CA ILE A 58 -0.24 1.27 -4.99
C ILE A 58 0.98 0.87 -4.16
N ASP A 59 2.15 1.42 -4.53
CA ASP A 59 3.44 1.21 -3.88
C ASP A 59 3.62 2.26 -2.79
N GLY A 60 2.84 2.08 -1.73
CA GLY A 60 2.86 2.89 -0.53
C GLY A 60 3.20 2.07 0.71
N THR A 61 3.14 2.74 1.86
CA THR A 61 3.10 2.05 3.14
C THR A 61 1.65 1.96 3.62
N CYS A 62 1.24 0.73 3.92
CA CYS A 62 -0.14 0.45 4.28
C CYS A 62 -0.49 1.12 5.63
N CYS A 63 -1.66 1.74 5.67
CA CYS A 63 -2.24 2.43 6.81
C CYS A 63 -3.66 1.91 7.06
N TYR A 64 -4.19 2.20 8.24
CA TYR A 64 -5.55 1.85 8.64
C TYR A 64 -6.17 3.01 9.41
N VAL A 65 -7.46 3.29 9.25
CA VAL A 65 -8.14 4.27 10.09
C VAL A 65 -9.10 3.55 11.02
N THR A 66 -8.92 3.74 12.32
CA THR A 66 -9.79 3.20 13.36
C THR A 66 -9.65 4.02 14.64
N THR A 67 -10.47 3.73 15.64
CA THR A 67 -10.53 4.48 16.88
C THR A 67 -9.29 4.25 17.76
N TYR A 68 -8.73 5.34 18.28
CA TYR A 68 -7.73 5.32 19.35
C TYR A 68 -8.16 6.30 20.44
N ASN A 69 -8.26 5.85 21.70
CA ASN A 69 -8.74 6.65 22.83
C ASN A 69 -10.12 7.32 22.60
N GLY A 70 -11.01 6.67 21.85
CA GLY A 70 -12.35 7.18 21.56
C GLY A 70 -12.47 8.02 20.29
N GLU A 71 -11.36 8.44 19.68
CA GLU A 71 -11.35 9.30 18.49
C GLU A 71 -10.84 8.58 17.23
N PRO A 72 -11.32 8.91 16.03
CA PRO A 72 -10.76 8.43 14.77
C PRO A 72 -9.26 8.76 14.65
N CYS A 73 -8.44 7.76 14.32
CA CYS A 73 -7.00 7.92 14.25
C CYS A 73 -6.44 7.17 13.03
N LEU A 74 -5.33 7.67 12.47
CA LEU A 74 -4.55 6.92 11.48
C LEU A 74 -3.63 5.95 12.20
N TRP A 75 -3.52 4.74 11.69
CA TRP A 75 -2.68 3.68 12.22
C TRP A 75 -1.70 3.23 11.15
N ALA A 76 -0.43 3.10 11.53
CA ALA A 76 0.62 2.60 10.67
C ALA A 76 0.73 1.08 10.79
N ARG A 77 1.05 0.42 9.67
CA ARG A 77 1.31 -1.02 9.67
C ARG A 77 2.52 -1.38 10.52
N LEU A 78 2.32 -2.29 11.47
CA LEU A 78 3.40 -2.92 12.25
C LEU A 78 3.18 -4.43 12.34
N ASP A 79 3.84 -5.18 11.47
CA ASP A 79 3.84 -6.65 11.58
C ASP A 79 4.68 -7.08 12.79
N ARG A 80 4.10 -7.89 13.69
CA ARG A 80 4.87 -8.59 14.71
C ARG A 80 5.63 -9.73 14.03
N LYS A 81 6.96 -9.62 14.04
CA LYS A 81 7.90 -10.51 13.33
C LYS A 81 8.63 -11.44 14.28
N PRO A 82 9.16 -12.58 13.79
CA PRO A 82 9.97 -13.47 14.61
C PRO A 82 11.27 -12.80 15.08
N THR A 83 11.81 -13.32 16.18
CA THR A 83 13.17 -13.03 16.63
C THR A 83 14.17 -13.60 15.63
N LYS A 84 15.42 -13.12 15.67
CA LYS A 84 16.49 -13.64 14.78
C LYS A 84 16.71 -15.14 14.99
N GLN A 85 16.57 -15.63 16.22
CA GLN A 85 16.74 -17.05 16.56
C GLN A 85 15.59 -17.90 16.00
N ALA A 86 14.34 -17.45 16.18
CA ALA A 86 13.17 -18.13 15.65
C ALA A 86 13.16 -18.17 14.12
N ASP A 87 13.49 -17.06 13.45
CA ASP A 87 13.62 -17.00 11.99
C ASP A 87 14.69 -17.98 11.47
N LYS A 88 15.83 -18.11 12.18
CA LYS A 88 16.87 -19.10 11.85
C LYS A 88 16.36 -20.53 11.99
N ARG A 89 15.61 -20.83 13.06
CA ARG A 89 15.00 -22.16 13.28
C ARG A 89 13.98 -22.49 12.20
N PHE A 90 13.13 -21.53 11.85
CA PHE A 90 12.14 -21.67 10.78
C PHE A 90 12.80 -21.92 9.42
N LYS A 91 13.81 -21.13 9.04
CA LYS A 91 14.55 -21.34 7.79
C LYS A 91 15.24 -22.70 7.72
N LYS A 92 15.80 -23.17 8.84
CA LYS A 92 16.39 -24.52 8.92
C LYS A 92 15.33 -25.60 8.70
N TYR A 93 14.15 -25.45 9.31
CA TYR A 93 13.02 -26.35 9.10
C TYR A 93 12.58 -26.36 7.63
N GLN A 94 12.33 -25.18 7.05
CA GLN A 94 11.95 -25.02 5.64
C GLN A 94 12.95 -25.71 4.70
N TYR A 95 14.25 -25.53 4.93
CA TYR A 95 15.30 -26.18 4.13
C TYR A 95 15.25 -27.71 4.26
N SER A 96 15.09 -28.22 5.48
CA SER A 96 15.10 -29.67 5.75
C SER A 96 13.84 -30.39 5.25
N GLN A 97 12.66 -29.79 5.43
CA GLN A 97 11.37 -30.40 5.11
C GLN A 97 10.85 -30.01 3.73
N LYS A 98 11.49 -29.03 3.07
CA LYS A 98 11.03 -28.40 1.82
C LYS A 98 9.57 -27.92 1.88
N THR A 99 9.09 -27.58 3.08
CA THR A 99 7.75 -27.08 3.34
C THR A 99 7.75 -26.15 4.55
N CYS A 100 6.79 -25.24 4.59
CA CYS A 100 6.51 -24.42 5.78
C CYS A 100 5.51 -25.11 6.72
N LYS A 101 4.76 -26.10 6.22
CA LYS A 101 3.69 -26.77 6.97
C LYS A 101 4.27 -27.62 8.11
N GLY A 102 3.56 -27.63 9.24
CA GLY A 102 3.93 -28.40 10.43
C GLY A 102 4.98 -27.73 11.33
N PHE A 103 5.52 -26.56 10.95
CA PHE A 103 6.34 -25.79 11.88
C PHE A 103 5.46 -25.17 12.96
N VAL A 104 5.78 -25.46 14.23
CA VAL A 104 5.06 -24.90 15.38
C VAL A 104 5.83 -23.69 15.92
N TRP A 105 5.13 -22.56 15.93
CA TRP A 105 5.59 -21.31 16.51
C TRP A 105 5.19 -21.23 17.99
N ASN A 106 6.12 -20.83 18.85
CA ASN A 106 5.82 -20.39 20.21
C ASN A 106 5.61 -18.86 20.19
N VAL A 107 4.36 -18.40 20.17
CA VAL A 107 4.03 -16.96 20.00
C VAL A 107 4.67 -16.07 21.09
N ASP A 108 4.88 -16.60 22.30
CA ASP A 108 5.42 -15.82 23.42
C ASP A 108 6.94 -15.64 23.32
N GLU A 109 7.66 -16.64 22.83
CA GLU A 109 9.13 -16.66 22.79
C GLU A 109 9.70 -16.33 21.41
N ASP A 110 9.03 -16.77 20.35
CA ASP A 110 9.57 -16.68 18.99
C ASP A 110 9.40 -15.30 18.38
N PHE A 111 8.60 -14.41 18.97
CA PHE A 111 8.22 -13.13 18.37
C PHE A 111 8.72 -11.92 19.14
N ARG A 112 9.04 -10.85 18.41
CA ARG A 112 9.41 -9.58 19.02
C ARG A 112 8.23 -9.00 19.81
N LYS A 113 8.54 -8.25 20.86
CA LYS A 113 7.55 -7.44 21.58
C LYS A 113 7.03 -6.33 20.67
N VAL A 114 5.77 -5.99 20.86
CA VAL A 114 5.09 -4.86 20.22
C VAL A 114 4.66 -3.86 21.31
N PRO A 115 4.40 -2.59 20.96
CA PRO A 115 3.83 -1.62 21.90
C PRO A 115 2.48 -2.07 22.45
N GLU A 116 2.08 -1.58 23.63
CA GLU A 116 0.77 -1.90 24.24
C GLU A 116 -0.41 -1.45 23.38
N SER A 117 -0.24 -0.34 22.65
CA SER A 117 -1.24 0.16 21.71
C SER A 117 -1.34 -0.65 20.42
N TRP A 118 -0.52 -1.69 20.22
CA TRP A 118 -0.58 -2.52 19.03
C TRP A 118 -1.84 -3.37 19.01
N ILE A 119 -2.52 -3.40 17.87
CA ILE A 119 -3.67 -4.28 17.62
C ILE A 119 -3.38 -5.21 16.45
N ALA A 120 -3.86 -6.45 16.54
CA ALA A 120 -3.82 -7.38 15.42
C ALA A 120 -4.77 -6.92 14.31
N ALA A 121 -4.39 -7.14 13.05
CA ALA A 121 -5.30 -6.88 11.94
C ALA A 121 -6.52 -7.84 12.00
N HIS A 122 -7.70 -7.36 11.59
CA HIS A 122 -8.99 -8.02 11.86
C HIS A 122 -9.11 -9.47 11.36
N ARG A 123 -8.37 -9.84 10.31
CA ARG A 123 -8.42 -11.18 9.70
C ARG A 123 -7.24 -12.08 10.09
N VAL A 124 -6.44 -11.66 11.07
CA VAL A 124 -5.41 -12.52 11.65
C VAL A 124 -6.08 -13.67 12.40
N LYS A 125 -5.64 -14.89 12.11
CA LYS A 125 -6.12 -16.09 12.82
C LYS A 125 -5.81 -15.96 14.31
N GLN A 126 -6.71 -16.46 15.15
CA GLN A 126 -6.54 -16.46 16.60
C GLN A 126 -6.72 -17.86 17.15
N GLU A 127 -5.90 -18.21 18.15
CA GLU A 127 -6.06 -19.41 18.97
C GLU A 127 -6.21 -18.97 20.42
N ASN A 128 -7.31 -19.35 21.07
CA ASN A 128 -7.64 -18.92 22.44
C ASN A 128 -7.55 -17.40 22.66
N GLY A 129 -7.98 -16.61 21.66
CA GLY A 129 -7.93 -15.14 21.69
C GLY A 129 -6.55 -14.53 21.44
N THR A 130 -5.53 -15.34 21.18
CA THR A 130 -4.17 -14.87 20.87
C THR A 130 -3.93 -14.90 19.36
N PRO A 131 -3.47 -13.79 18.74
CA PRO A 131 -3.12 -13.77 17.33
C PRO A 131 -1.99 -14.75 16.99
N VAL A 132 -2.20 -15.61 16.00
CA VAL A 132 -1.21 -16.58 15.53
C VAL A 132 -0.62 -16.17 14.17
N PRO A 133 0.65 -16.50 13.91
CA PRO A 133 1.32 -16.14 12.66
C PRO A 133 0.72 -16.85 11.44
N ASP A 134 0.91 -16.23 10.28
CA ASP A 134 0.72 -16.91 9.00
C ASP A 134 1.79 -18.00 8.75
N GLU A 135 1.67 -18.73 7.64
CA GLU A 135 2.59 -19.81 7.27
C GLU A 135 4.06 -19.36 7.14
N HIS A 136 4.31 -18.06 7.07
CA HIS A 136 5.63 -17.46 6.94
C HIS A 136 6.12 -16.79 8.23
N GLY A 137 5.37 -16.91 9.34
CA GLY A 137 5.77 -16.33 10.61
C GLY A 137 5.43 -14.85 10.74
N HIS A 138 4.47 -14.31 9.99
CA HIS A 138 4.05 -12.92 10.13
C HIS A 138 2.73 -12.81 10.88
N ILE A 139 2.66 -11.88 11.85
CA ILE A 139 1.42 -11.48 12.50
C ILE A 139 1.15 -10.01 12.11
N PRO A 140 0.32 -9.79 11.09
CA PRO A 140 -0.22 -8.48 10.73
C PRO A 140 -0.76 -7.67 11.91
N GLY A 141 -0.44 -6.38 11.97
CA GLY A 141 -1.07 -5.50 12.95
C GLY A 141 -0.78 -4.03 12.71
N TRP A 142 -1.26 -3.22 13.64
CA TRP A 142 -1.36 -1.78 13.51
C TRP A 142 -0.91 -1.11 14.80
N VAL A 143 -0.34 0.09 14.68
CA VAL A 143 -0.10 1.00 15.82
C VAL A 143 -0.60 2.39 15.48
N PRO A 144 -1.14 3.14 16.45
CA PRO A 144 -1.64 4.48 16.19
C PRO A 144 -0.49 5.41 15.78
N VAL A 145 -0.76 6.30 14.84
CA VAL A 145 0.20 7.30 14.37
C VAL A 145 0.19 8.47 15.35
N ASP A 146 1.23 8.53 16.15
CA ASP A 146 1.53 9.65 17.05
C ASP A 146 2.46 10.66 16.35
N HIS A 147 2.07 11.94 16.34
CA HIS A 147 2.83 13.03 15.74
C HIS A 147 4.20 13.24 16.41
N THR A 148 4.38 12.81 17.67
CA THR A 148 5.67 12.87 18.37
C THR A 148 6.62 11.75 17.96
N ASN A 149 6.11 10.68 17.36
CA ASN A 149 6.90 9.53 16.97
C ASN A 149 7.57 9.76 15.60
N LYS A 150 8.88 10.03 15.62
CA LYS A 150 9.70 10.24 14.41
C LYS A 150 9.66 9.08 13.42
N GLN A 151 9.33 7.85 13.84
CA GLN A 151 9.17 6.72 12.92
C GLN A 151 7.99 6.93 11.95
N TYR A 152 6.95 7.64 12.40
CA TYR A 152 5.70 7.84 11.67
C TYR A 152 5.48 9.29 11.23
N CYS A 153 6.54 10.11 11.19
CA CYS A 153 6.42 11.53 10.85
C CYS A 153 5.75 11.79 9.48
N TRP A 154 5.94 10.91 8.49
CA TRP A 154 5.27 11.03 7.18
C TRP A 154 3.81 10.57 7.19
N HIS A 155 3.43 9.73 8.15
CA HIS A 155 2.02 9.38 8.35
C HIS A 155 1.31 10.52 9.08
N ALA A 156 1.98 11.12 10.08
CA ALA A 156 1.44 12.26 10.80
C ALA A 156 1.29 13.50 9.88
N SER A 157 2.17 13.69 8.89
CA SER A 157 2.10 14.85 8.00
C SER A 157 0.90 14.87 7.04
N VAL A 158 0.14 13.78 6.93
CA VAL A 158 -1.06 13.71 6.07
C VAL A 158 -2.36 13.73 6.87
N VAL A 159 -2.29 13.99 8.19
CA VAL A 159 -3.44 14.05 9.08
C VAL A 159 -3.36 15.31 9.94
N ASN A 160 -4.44 16.07 9.95
CA ASN A 160 -4.65 17.13 10.93
C ASN A 160 -5.59 16.59 12.00
N TYR A 161 -5.04 16.22 13.16
CA TYR A 161 -5.82 15.64 14.25
C TYR A 161 -6.68 16.66 15.00
N ASP A 162 -6.32 17.94 14.98
CA ASP A 162 -7.08 19.00 15.65
C ASP A 162 -8.44 19.21 14.95
N VAL A 163 -8.45 19.07 13.62
CA VAL A 163 -9.67 19.18 12.79
C VAL A 163 -10.25 17.80 12.43
N GLY A 164 -9.49 16.73 12.63
CA GLY A 164 -9.93 15.35 12.36
C GLY A 164 -10.01 15.00 10.86
N VAL A 165 -9.13 15.55 10.03
CA VAL A 165 -9.11 15.36 8.57
C VAL A 165 -7.79 14.78 8.06
N ALA A 166 -7.82 14.13 6.91
CA ALA A 166 -6.65 13.58 6.22
C ALA A 166 -6.54 14.07 4.77
N LEU A 167 -5.32 14.19 4.26
CA LEU A 167 -5.03 14.48 2.85
C LEU A 167 -5.15 13.19 2.03
N VAL A 168 -6.14 13.14 1.14
CA VAL A 168 -6.49 11.95 0.37
C VAL A 168 -6.41 12.21 -1.12
N LEU A 169 -5.72 11.34 -1.85
CA LEU A 169 -5.78 11.26 -3.31
C LEU A 169 -6.83 10.22 -3.72
N LYS A 170 -7.86 10.65 -4.44
CA LYS A 170 -8.92 9.78 -4.97
C LYS A 170 -9.29 10.14 -6.42
N THR A 171 -10.24 9.40 -7.00
CA THR A 171 -10.83 9.77 -8.30
C THR A 171 -11.87 10.86 -8.08
N HIS A 172 -11.92 11.83 -8.99
CA HIS A 172 -12.96 12.86 -8.98
C HIS A 172 -14.33 12.23 -9.24
N GLU A 173 -15.36 12.67 -8.52
CA GLU A 173 -16.68 12.03 -8.55
C GLU A 173 -17.43 12.28 -9.86
N ASP A 174 -17.27 13.47 -10.45
CA ASP A 174 -18.00 13.89 -11.65
C ASP A 174 -17.18 13.81 -12.95
N GLU A 175 -15.86 13.70 -12.86
CA GLU A 175 -14.96 13.82 -14.01
C GLU A 175 -14.14 12.55 -14.21
N GLU A 176 -14.50 11.81 -15.25
CA GLU A 176 -13.92 10.51 -15.53
C GLU A 176 -12.43 10.62 -15.89
N GLY A 177 -11.56 10.08 -15.05
CA GLY A 177 -10.10 10.05 -15.27
C GLY A 177 -9.34 11.22 -14.63
N LEU A 178 -10.06 12.19 -14.05
CA LEU A 178 -9.48 13.22 -13.18
C LEU A 178 -9.23 12.64 -11.78
N LEU A 179 -8.06 12.92 -11.22
CA LEU A 179 -7.78 12.68 -9.81
C LEU A 179 -8.03 13.95 -9.00
N GLU A 180 -8.23 13.80 -7.71
CA GLU A 180 -8.27 14.94 -6.80
C GLU A 180 -7.51 14.64 -5.50
N ILE A 181 -6.81 15.66 -5.01
CA ILE A 181 -6.26 15.69 -3.65
C ILE A 181 -7.21 16.51 -2.80
N VAL A 182 -7.82 15.89 -1.79
CA VAL A 182 -8.88 16.48 -0.99
C VAL A 182 -8.68 16.24 0.51
N SER A 183 -9.15 17.17 1.34
CA SER A 183 -9.28 16.97 2.78
C SER A 183 -10.52 16.12 3.08
N VAL A 184 -10.33 14.96 3.71
CA VAL A 184 -11.42 14.02 4.04
C VAL A 184 -11.49 13.81 5.55
N PRO A 185 -12.67 13.91 6.19
CA PRO A 185 -12.83 13.55 7.59
C PRO A 185 -12.33 12.12 7.88
N LEU A 186 -11.56 11.96 8.96
CA LEU A 186 -11.11 10.62 9.39
C LEU A 186 -12.29 9.69 9.68
N GLY A 187 -13.43 10.24 10.14
CA GLY A 187 -14.68 9.51 10.33
C GLY A 187 -15.17 8.80 9.06
N ASP A 188 -14.99 9.42 7.89
CA ASP A 188 -15.40 8.84 6.60
C ASP A 188 -14.46 7.71 6.16
N LEU A 189 -13.21 7.75 6.63
CA LEU A 189 -12.18 6.74 6.38
C LEU A 189 -12.21 5.57 7.37
N MET A 190 -13.10 5.58 8.38
CA MET A 190 -13.18 4.55 9.40
C MET A 190 -13.27 3.14 8.82
N GLU A 191 -12.43 2.25 9.38
CA GLU A 191 -12.25 0.85 9.04
C GLU A 191 -11.73 0.60 7.60
N GLN A 192 -11.21 1.65 6.94
CA GLN A 192 -10.55 1.54 5.65
C GLN A 192 -9.03 1.39 5.81
N THR A 193 -8.45 0.58 4.93
CA THR A 193 -6.99 0.60 4.71
C THR A 193 -6.65 1.55 3.58
N LEU A 194 -5.51 2.24 3.73
CA LEU A 194 -5.01 3.20 2.75
C LEU A 194 -3.54 2.90 2.46
N GLU A 195 -3.02 3.44 1.37
CA GLU A 195 -1.59 3.46 1.07
C GLU A 195 -1.10 4.90 1.20
N LEU A 196 -0.20 5.14 2.15
CA LEU A 196 0.54 6.40 2.19
C LEU A 196 1.57 6.38 1.06
N ILE A 197 1.55 7.39 0.20
CA ILE A 197 2.55 7.62 -0.84
C ILE A 197 3.16 9.01 -0.68
N GLY A 198 4.34 9.23 -1.25
CA GLY A 198 4.96 10.56 -1.21
C GLY A 198 6.47 10.58 -1.36
N THR A 199 7.03 11.78 -1.21
CA THR A 199 8.45 12.09 -1.41
C THR A 199 9.40 11.17 -0.66
N ASN A 200 9.03 10.78 0.56
CA ASN A 200 9.87 10.00 1.48
C ASN A 200 9.36 8.56 1.68
N VAL A 201 8.45 8.09 0.84
CA VAL A 201 7.80 6.78 1.02
C VAL A 201 8.25 5.82 -0.08
N ASN A 202 8.65 4.60 0.30
CA ASN A 202 9.07 3.51 -0.59
C ASN A 202 10.05 3.91 -1.71
N GLY A 203 10.93 4.89 -1.45
CA GLY A 203 11.89 5.37 -2.44
C GLY A 203 11.27 6.22 -3.57
N ASN A 204 10.06 6.75 -3.37
CA ASN A 204 9.33 7.66 -4.25
C ASN A 204 9.13 7.09 -5.67
N PRO A 205 8.43 5.95 -5.83
CA PRO A 205 8.23 5.32 -7.13
C PRO A 205 7.41 6.20 -8.10
N TYR A 206 6.58 7.08 -7.55
CA TYR A 206 5.75 8.03 -8.30
C TYR A 206 6.46 9.36 -8.59
N GLY A 207 7.70 9.53 -8.16
CA GLY A 207 8.49 10.75 -8.38
C GLY A 207 9.78 10.52 -9.16
N LYS A 208 10.03 9.36 -9.75
CA LYS A 208 11.31 9.07 -10.40
C LYS A 208 11.14 8.87 -11.90
N TYR A 209 11.66 9.81 -12.70
CA TYR A 209 12.49 9.43 -13.84
C TYR A 209 13.45 10.54 -14.30
N ASN A 210 14.70 10.15 -14.54
CA ASN A 210 15.85 10.93 -15.01
C ASN A 210 16.29 12.12 -14.15
N VAL A 211 17.61 12.29 -14.08
CA VAL A 211 18.37 13.22 -13.21
C VAL A 211 17.99 14.69 -13.37
N LEU A 212 17.10 15.02 -14.29
CA LEU A 212 16.83 16.39 -14.71
C LEU A 212 15.53 17.00 -14.17
N PHE A 213 14.33 16.42 -14.27
CA PHE A 213 13.15 17.19 -13.84
C PHE A 213 11.97 16.33 -13.34
N LYS A 214 11.52 16.67 -12.13
CA LYS A 214 10.26 16.33 -11.45
C LYS A 214 10.25 15.05 -10.60
N ARG A 215 10.18 15.29 -9.29
CA ARG A 215 9.84 14.33 -8.24
C ARG A 215 8.50 14.72 -7.65
N LEU A 216 7.78 13.74 -7.09
CA LEU A 216 6.67 14.05 -6.20
C LEU A 216 7.24 14.78 -4.98
N GLY A 217 7.01 16.09 -4.91
CA GLY A 217 7.63 17.01 -3.94
C GLY A 217 9.16 17.06 -4.01
N SER A 218 9.75 17.75 -3.03
CA SER A 218 11.19 17.88 -2.84
C SER A 218 11.58 17.64 -1.38
N LYS A 219 12.87 17.59 -1.08
CA LYS A 219 13.31 17.50 0.33
C LYS A 219 12.91 18.73 1.15
N LYS A 220 12.86 19.92 0.53
CA LYS A 220 12.47 21.17 1.19
C LYS A 220 10.95 21.24 1.35
N HIS A 221 10.22 20.78 0.33
CA HIS A 221 8.76 20.83 0.24
C HIS A 221 8.24 19.43 -0.12
N PRO A 222 8.17 18.49 0.85
CA PRO A 222 7.72 17.15 0.57
C PRO A 222 6.22 17.12 0.26
N VAL A 223 5.81 16.17 -0.57
CA VAL A 223 4.41 15.89 -0.89
C VAL A 223 4.10 14.46 -0.44
N HIS A 224 3.05 14.31 0.37
CA HIS A 224 2.55 13.05 0.86
C HIS A 224 1.02 13.05 0.83
N VAL A 225 0.40 11.92 0.50
CA VAL A 225 -1.06 11.76 0.48
C VAL A 225 -1.43 10.31 0.80
N LEU A 226 -2.63 10.10 1.35
CA LEU A 226 -3.21 8.78 1.48
C LEU A 226 -4.00 8.42 0.22
N VAL A 227 -3.86 7.19 -0.26
CA VAL A 227 -4.71 6.64 -1.33
C VAL A 227 -5.58 5.55 -0.72
N PRO A 228 -6.92 5.69 -0.67
CA PRO A 228 -7.78 4.66 -0.12
C PRO A 228 -7.64 3.38 -0.94
N HIS A 229 -7.56 2.24 -0.27
CA HIS A 229 -7.37 0.97 -0.95
C HIS A 229 -8.57 0.68 -1.86
N GLY A 230 -8.29 0.31 -3.11
CA GLY A 230 -9.30 0.06 -4.14
C GLY A 230 -9.93 1.32 -4.75
N ALA A 231 -9.47 2.54 -4.40
CA ALA A 231 -10.00 3.78 -4.98
C ALA A 231 -9.70 3.92 -6.48
N LEU A 232 -8.59 3.37 -6.95
CA LEU A 232 -8.12 3.49 -8.32
C LEU A 232 -8.47 2.23 -9.12
N ARG A 233 -9.67 2.21 -9.71
CA ARG A 233 -10.16 1.07 -10.51
C ARG A 233 -9.46 0.99 -11.86
N ILE A 234 -9.17 -0.23 -12.30
CA ILE A 234 -8.74 -0.52 -13.66
C ILE A 234 -9.99 -0.83 -14.46
N ARG A 235 -10.30 -0.02 -15.48
CA ARG A 235 -11.57 -0.13 -16.23
C ARG A 235 -11.61 -1.35 -17.11
N ASN A 236 -10.51 -1.61 -17.81
CA ASN A 236 -10.36 -2.72 -18.74
C ASN A 236 -9.21 -3.62 -18.29
N PRO A 237 -9.35 -4.33 -17.16
CA PRO A 237 -8.29 -5.21 -16.68
C PRO A 237 -8.08 -6.35 -17.70
N PRO A 238 -6.82 -6.75 -17.95
CA PRO A 238 -6.57 -7.93 -18.76
C PRO A 238 -7.14 -9.19 -18.06
N PRO A 239 -7.52 -10.23 -18.82
CA PRO A 239 -7.88 -11.52 -18.25
C PRO A 239 -6.80 -12.05 -17.29
N VAL A 240 -7.20 -12.88 -16.33
CA VAL A 240 -6.27 -13.58 -15.41
C VAL A 240 -5.59 -14.74 -16.13
N GLU A 241 -4.85 -14.38 -17.18
CA GLU A 241 -4.00 -15.26 -17.97
C GLU A 241 -2.58 -14.71 -18.00
N PHE A 242 -1.59 -15.57 -17.82
CA PHE A 242 -0.22 -15.15 -17.54
C PHE A 242 0.33 -14.24 -18.63
N GLN A 243 0.19 -14.66 -19.90
CA GLN A 243 0.70 -13.92 -21.04
C GLN A 243 -0.06 -12.59 -21.25
N GLN A 244 -1.37 -12.57 -21.03
CA GLN A 244 -2.19 -11.36 -21.17
C GLN A 244 -1.80 -10.31 -20.13
N LEU A 245 -1.62 -10.71 -18.86
CA LEU A 245 -1.12 -9.83 -17.81
C LEU A 245 0.29 -9.34 -18.12
N TYR A 246 1.17 -10.24 -18.56
CA TYR A 246 2.55 -9.90 -18.91
C TYR A 246 2.60 -8.84 -20.00
N SER A 247 1.89 -9.04 -21.12
CA SER A 247 1.78 -8.08 -22.22
C SER A 247 1.12 -6.77 -21.75
N TRP A 248 0.04 -6.83 -20.97
CA TRP A 248 -0.62 -5.62 -20.44
C TRP A 248 0.35 -4.75 -19.62
N PHE A 249 1.11 -5.35 -18.70
CA PHE A 249 2.12 -4.58 -17.94
C PHE A 249 3.21 -3.99 -18.85
N GLN A 250 3.59 -4.63 -19.95
CA GLN A 250 4.66 -4.11 -20.81
C GLN A 250 4.19 -3.04 -21.80
N GLU A 251 3.04 -3.25 -22.41
CA GLU A 251 2.62 -2.56 -23.63
C GLU A 251 1.50 -1.56 -23.37
N CYS A 252 0.66 -1.78 -22.36
CA CYS A 252 -0.45 -0.89 -22.04
C CYS A 252 0.01 0.32 -21.22
N GLN A 253 -0.56 1.50 -21.51
CA GLN A 253 -0.34 2.70 -20.71
C GLN A 253 -0.88 2.55 -19.27
N GLU A 254 -2.09 2.01 -19.11
CA GLU A 254 -2.65 1.68 -17.78
C GLU A 254 -1.82 0.61 -17.06
N GLY A 255 -1.09 -0.21 -17.82
CA GLY A 255 -0.15 -1.22 -17.34
C GLY A 255 1.07 -0.68 -16.61
N ARG A 256 1.31 0.63 -16.60
CA ARG A 256 2.46 1.27 -15.95
C ARG A 256 2.24 1.49 -14.44
N VAL A 257 1.76 0.45 -13.75
CA VAL A 257 1.45 0.42 -12.31
C VAL A 257 2.29 -0.64 -11.60
N GLU A 258 2.38 -0.64 -10.27
CA GLU A 258 3.18 -1.64 -9.53
C GLU A 258 2.63 -3.06 -9.74
N GLY A 259 1.30 -3.15 -9.82
CA GLY A 259 0.55 -4.39 -9.82
C GLY A 259 -0.94 -4.16 -9.93
N ILE A 260 -1.70 -5.25 -9.83
CA ILE A 260 -3.16 -5.25 -9.75
C ILE A 260 -3.55 -5.91 -8.43
N VAL A 261 -4.59 -5.39 -7.78
CA VAL A 261 -5.32 -6.07 -6.71
C VAL A 261 -6.73 -6.35 -7.21
N TRP A 262 -7.19 -7.59 -7.05
CA TRP A 262 -8.55 -7.99 -7.32
C TRP A 262 -9.30 -8.15 -6.00
N HIS A 263 -10.51 -7.61 -5.97
CA HIS A 263 -11.45 -7.66 -4.87
C HIS A 263 -12.59 -8.61 -5.22
N CYS A 264 -12.52 -9.83 -4.66
CA CYS A 264 -13.56 -10.85 -4.83
C CYS A 264 -14.80 -10.53 -3.97
N ASP A 265 -15.95 -11.04 -4.38
CA ASP A 265 -17.24 -10.76 -3.73
C ASP A 265 -17.37 -11.35 -2.32
N ASP A 266 -16.63 -12.42 -2.03
CA ASP A 266 -16.49 -13.03 -0.70
C ASP A 266 -15.57 -12.21 0.23
N GLY A 267 -14.99 -11.11 -0.28
CA GLY A 267 -14.05 -10.26 0.41
C GLY A 267 -12.61 -10.77 0.37
N THR A 268 -12.31 -11.85 -0.37
CA THR A 268 -10.94 -12.28 -0.63
C THR A 268 -10.22 -11.23 -1.49
N LEU A 269 -8.98 -10.95 -1.14
CA LEU A 269 -8.09 -10.09 -1.92
C LEU A 269 -7.00 -10.96 -2.53
N VAL A 270 -6.71 -10.73 -3.80
CA VAL A 270 -5.64 -11.40 -4.53
C VAL A 270 -4.88 -10.35 -5.34
N LYS A 271 -3.57 -10.50 -5.52
CA LYS A 271 -2.78 -9.51 -6.27
C LYS A 271 -1.83 -10.13 -7.27
N ILE A 272 -1.40 -9.34 -8.23
CA ILE A 272 -0.15 -9.59 -8.97
C ILE A 272 0.73 -8.36 -8.83
N HIS A 273 2.02 -8.58 -8.67
CA HIS A 273 3.02 -7.53 -8.73
C HIS A 273 3.86 -7.76 -9.98
N ARG A 274 4.20 -6.71 -10.73
CA ARG A 274 5.10 -6.77 -11.89
C ARG A 274 6.38 -7.57 -11.65
N HIS A 275 6.98 -7.46 -10.46
CA HIS A 275 8.18 -8.22 -10.13
C HIS A 275 7.95 -9.74 -10.12
N HIS A 276 6.74 -10.21 -9.80
CA HIS A 276 6.43 -11.65 -9.90
C HIS A 276 6.43 -12.13 -11.36
N LEU A 277 6.16 -11.24 -12.32
CA LEU A 277 6.25 -11.53 -13.75
C LEU A 277 7.68 -11.27 -14.31
N GLY A 278 8.66 -11.03 -13.43
CA GLY A 278 10.02 -10.67 -13.83
C GLY A 278 10.15 -9.26 -14.43
N LEU A 279 9.12 -8.43 -14.39
CA LEU A 279 9.14 -7.07 -14.93
C LEU A 279 9.68 -6.09 -13.89
N LYS A 280 10.40 -5.05 -14.34
CA LYS A 280 10.92 -3.99 -13.47
C LYS A 280 9.80 -3.13 -12.89
N TRP A 281 10.07 -2.59 -11.71
CA TRP A 281 9.30 -1.55 -11.02
C TRP A 281 10.24 -0.76 -10.09
N PRO A 282 10.13 0.59 -10.01
CA PRO A 282 9.25 1.44 -10.81
C PRO A 282 9.59 1.41 -12.30
N VAL A 283 8.60 1.70 -13.13
CA VAL A 283 8.80 2.03 -14.56
C VAL A 283 8.92 3.55 -14.71
N GLY A 284 9.08 4.07 -15.93
CA GLY A 284 9.20 5.51 -16.20
C GLY A 284 8.00 6.35 -15.75
N ASP A 285 7.30 6.98 -16.68
CA ASP A 285 6.03 7.64 -16.32
C ASP A 285 4.99 6.58 -15.94
N THR A 286 4.76 6.42 -14.64
CA THR A 286 3.71 5.57 -14.08
C THR A 286 2.33 6.04 -14.54
N PHE A 287 1.35 5.14 -14.58
CA PHE A 287 -0.01 5.52 -14.99
C PHE A 287 -0.63 6.58 -14.05
N LEU A 288 -0.30 6.54 -12.75
CA LEU A 288 -0.67 7.59 -11.81
C LEU A 288 -0.19 8.98 -12.25
N ASN A 289 1.02 9.05 -12.83
CA ASN A 289 1.61 10.28 -13.34
C ASN A 289 1.17 10.67 -14.75
N THR A 290 0.24 9.95 -15.37
CA THR A 290 -0.35 10.35 -16.66
C THR A 290 -1.76 10.93 -16.51
N ARG A 291 -2.29 10.98 -15.29
CA ARG A 291 -3.64 11.49 -15.01
C ARG A 291 -3.59 12.93 -14.48
N PRO A 292 -4.47 13.82 -14.95
CA PRO A 292 -4.62 15.15 -14.38
C PRO A 292 -5.08 15.06 -12.93
N VAL A 293 -4.75 16.09 -12.15
CA VAL A 293 -5.15 16.19 -10.74
C VAL A 293 -5.58 17.61 -10.40
N VAL A 294 -6.66 17.75 -9.62
CA VAL A 294 -7.09 19.01 -9.02
C VAL A 294 -6.88 18.96 -7.50
N VAL A 295 -6.61 20.10 -6.87
CA VAL A 295 -6.48 20.21 -5.41
C VAL A 295 -7.72 20.85 -4.82
N HIS A 296 -8.34 20.20 -3.84
CA HIS A 296 -9.50 20.66 -3.08
C HIS A 296 -9.22 20.55 -1.57
N VAL A 297 -8.39 21.45 -1.05
CA VAL A 297 -7.99 21.49 0.36
C VAL A 297 -8.39 22.84 0.93
N ASP A 298 -9.32 22.83 1.87
CA ASP A 298 -9.84 24.03 2.51
C ASP A 298 -8.75 24.81 3.27
N GLU A 299 -9.01 26.10 3.50
CA GLU A 299 -8.12 26.98 4.25
C GLU A 299 -7.86 26.42 5.66
N THR A 300 -6.59 26.35 6.01
CA THR A 300 -6.13 26.00 7.36
C THR A 300 -5.97 27.23 8.24
N ASP A 301 -5.91 27.04 9.56
CA ASP A 301 -5.58 28.09 10.52
C ASP A 301 -4.29 28.85 10.10
N PRO A 302 -4.31 30.20 10.03
CA PRO A 302 -3.16 31.02 9.72
C PRO A 302 -1.90 30.71 10.56
N ASP A 303 -2.10 30.33 11.83
CA ASP A 303 -1.04 30.07 12.80
C ASP A 303 -0.36 28.70 12.60
N THR A 304 -0.86 27.88 11.67
CA THR A 304 -0.25 26.60 11.32
C THR A 304 1.14 26.79 10.71
N SER A 305 2.08 25.90 11.06
CA SER A 305 3.46 25.93 10.57
C SER A 305 3.53 26.00 9.03
N GLU A 306 4.45 26.78 8.48
CA GLU A 306 4.72 26.83 7.02
C GLU A 306 5.17 25.47 6.44
N LYS A 307 5.60 24.54 7.29
CA LYS A 307 5.96 23.17 6.89
C LYS A 307 4.76 22.22 6.91
N ASP A 308 3.60 22.71 7.30
CA ASP A 308 2.37 21.95 7.31
C ASP A 308 1.88 21.71 5.88
N LEU A 309 1.51 20.46 5.61
CA LEU A 309 1.17 20.03 4.28
C LEU A 309 -0.24 20.49 3.89
N PHE A 310 -1.17 20.60 4.85
CA PHE A 310 -2.51 21.13 4.57
C PHE A 310 -2.42 22.61 4.21
N LYS A 311 -1.62 23.41 4.93
CA LYS A 311 -1.36 24.82 4.58
C LYS A 311 -0.73 24.97 3.20
N SER A 312 0.16 24.04 2.84
CA SER A 312 0.80 24.04 1.51
C SER A 312 -0.20 23.68 0.39
N PHE A 313 -1.13 22.76 0.63
CA PHE A 313 -2.17 22.42 -0.36
C PHE A 313 -3.28 23.46 -0.43
N SER A 314 -3.64 24.10 0.68
CA SER A 314 -4.68 25.12 0.71
C SER A 314 -4.28 26.36 -0.11
N SER A 315 -2.98 26.68 -0.19
CA SER A 315 -2.49 27.80 -1.01
C SER A 315 -2.64 27.58 -2.52
N ILE A 316 -2.81 26.33 -2.96
CA ILE A 316 -3.05 25.94 -4.34
C ILE A 316 -4.45 25.33 -4.54
N ASN A 317 -5.38 25.61 -3.63
CA ASN A 317 -6.76 25.14 -3.71
C ASN A 317 -7.42 25.56 -5.03
N GLY A 318 -8.16 24.64 -5.65
CA GLY A 318 -8.79 24.78 -6.96
C GLY A 318 -7.85 24.71 -8.16
N GLN A 319 -6.53 24.58 -7.97
CA GLN A 319 -5.58 24.55 -9.09
C GLN A 319 -5.55 23.18 -9.78
N PRO A 320 -5.70 23.12 -11.12
CA PRO A 320 -5.50 21.90 -11.89
C PRO A 320 -4.03 21.72 -12.27
N PHE A 321 -3.58 20.47 -12.28
CA PHE A 321 -2.25 20.06 -12.70
C PHE A 321 -2.36 18.94 -13.73
N SER A 322 -1.43 18.90 -14.69
CA SER A 322 -1.38 17.82 -15.68
C SER A 322 -1.12 16.44 -15.06
N CYS A 323 -0.44 16.40 -13.92
CA CYS A 323 -0.32 15.20 -13.07
C CYS A 323 0.24 15.51 -11.68
N ILE A 324 0.18 14.53 -10.78
CA ILE A 324 0.59 14.70 -9.37
C ILE A 324 2.06 15.12 -9.19
N LYS A 325 2.96 14.76 -10.10
CA LYS A 325 4.37 15.18 -10.07
C LYS A 325 4.57 16.67 -10.42
N ASP A 326 3.56 17.32 -11.00
CA ASP A 326 3.63 18.73 -11.36
C ASP A 326 3.28 19.66 -10.19
N ILE A 327 2.76 19.11 -9.09
CA ILE A 327 2.50 19.87 -7.87
C ILE A 327 3.83 20.34 -7.29
N GLN A 328 3.98 21.66 -7.19
CA GLN A 328 5.09 22.35 -6.56
C GLN A 328 4.49 23.40 -5.62
N PHE A 329 5.01 23.47 -4.40
CA PHE A 329 4.69 24.55 -3.49
C PHE A 329 5.67 25.71 -3.75
N GLU A 330 5.17 26.95 -3.76
CA GLU A 330 6.04 28.11 -3.94
C GLU A 330 7.07 28.22 -2.78
N PRO A 331 8.28 28.77 -3.03
CA PRO A 331 9.40 28.76 -2.08
C PRO A 331 9.20 29.47 -0.74
#